data_AF-A0A538JCC5-F1
#
_entry.id   AF-A0A538JCC5-F1
#
_cell.length_a   1.000
_cell.length_b   1.000
_cell.length_c   1.000
_cell.angle_alpha   90.00
_cell.angle_beta   90.00
_cell.angle_gamma   90.00
#
_symmetry.space_group_name_H-M   'P 1'
#
loop_
_entity.id
_entity.type
_entity.pdbx_description
1 polymer ?
#
loop_
_entity_poly.entity_id
_entity_poly.type
_entity_poly.pdbx_seq_one_letter_code
_entity_poly.pdbx_strand_id
1 'polypeptide(L)' 'MSYVFRPASVFARRVRDLAAAEGACCTFLDFEIVEQSDEVRLTVTSHPTGQAALRFIFT' A
#
# COMPACT_ATOMS: atom_id res chain seq x y z
N MET A 1 2.28 6.81 4.74
CA MET A 1 0.87 6.64 5.17
C MET A 1 0.65 5.18 5.52
N SER A 2 -0.20 4.87 6.51
CA SER A 2 -0.40 3.49 6.99
C SER A 2 -1.87 3.15 7.02
N TYR A 3 -2.24 1.99 6.47
CA TYR A 3 -3.60 1.48 6.36
C TYR A 3 -3.70 0.10 7.00
N VAL A 4 -4.81 -0.17 7.69
CA VAL A 4 -5.07 -1.43 8.38
C VAL A 4 -6.41 -2.00 7.92
N PHE A 5 -6.41 -3.27 7.55
CA PHE A 5 -7.58 -3.98 7.04
C PHE A 5 -7.81 -5.27 7.82
N ARG A 6 -9.06 -5.56 8.22
CA ARG A 6 -9.40 -6.87 8.83
C ARG A 6 -9.36 -7.99 7.76
N PRO A 7 -8.99 -9.23 8.12
CA PRO A 7 -8.69 -10.25 7.14
C PRO A 7 -10.00 -10.91 6.73
N ALA A 8 -10.44 -10.61 5.51
CA ALA A 8 -10.93 -11.66 4.65
C ALA A 8 -9.75 -12.06 3.77
N SER A 9 -9.44 -13.35 3.61
CA SER A 9 -8.28 -13.84 2.82
C SER A 9 -8.20 -13.24 1.41
N VAL A 10 -9.35 -12.89 0.82
CA VAL A 10 -9.48 -12.20 -0.47
C VAL A 10 -8.89 -10.78 -0.45
N PHE A 11 -8.91 -10.11 0.70
CA PHE A 11 -8.46 -8.74 0.87
C PHE A 11 -6.93 -8.63 0.85
N ALA A 12 -6.22 -9.55 1.53
CA ALA A 12 -4.75 -9.58 1.52
C ALA A 12 -4.20 -9.70 0.09
N ARG A 13 -4.80 -10.58 -0.73
CA ARG A 13 -4.41 -10.74 -2.13
C ARG A 13 -4.62 -9.46 -2.94
N ARG A 14 -5.77 -8.79 -2.79
CA ARG A 14 -6.06 -7.53 -3.47
C ARG A 14 -5.10 -6.41 -3.08
N VAL A 15 -4.70 -6.34 -1.81
CA VAL A 15 -3.72 -5.34 -1.33
C VAL A 15 -2.35 -5.58 -1.97
N ARG A 16 -1.93 -6.84 -2.13
CA ARG A 16 -0.69 -7.18 -2.86
C ARG A 16 -0.78 -6.83 -4.34
N ASP A 17 -1.90 -7.15 -5.00
CA ASP A 17 -2.11 -6.83 -6.41
C ASP A 17 -2.07 -5.31 -6.65
N LEU A 18 -2.69 -4.52 -5.75
CA LEU A 18 -2.64 -3.06 -5.78
C LEU A 18 -1.21 -2.54 -5.62
N ALA A 19 -0.45 -3.00 -4.62
CA ALA A 19 0.92 -2.57 -4.40
C ALA A 19 1.83 -2.91 -5.59
N ALA A 20 1.63 -4.06 -6.24
CA ALA A 20 2.38 -4.44 -7.44
C ALA A 20 2.04 -3.55 -8.66
N ALA A 21 0.76 -3.25 -8.88
CA ALA A 21 0.33 -2.38 -9.97
C ALA A 21 0.83 -0.93 -9.77
N GLU A 22 0.66 -0.40 -8.56
CA GLU A 22 1.08 0.96 -8.23
C GLU A 22 2.60 1.10 -8.14
N GLY A 23 3.31 0.07 -7.67
CA GLY A 23 4.79 0.07 -7.67
C GLY A 23 5.38 0.11 -9.07
N ALA A 24 4.70 -0.47 -10.07
CA ALA A 24 5.14 -0.41 -11.47
C ALA A 24 4.89 0.97 -12.12
N CYS A 25 3.80 1.65 -11.75
CA CYS A 25 3.44 2.96 -12.29
C CYS A 25 4.14 4.12 -11.55
N CYS A 26 4.29 3.99 -10.24
CA CYS A 26 4.74 5.04 -9.33
C CYS A 26 6.04 4.61 -8.62
N THR A 27 7.16 4.51 -9.36
CA THR A 27 8.46 4.05 -8.81
C THR A 27 9.04 4.95 -7.71
N PHE A 28 8.44 6.11 -7.46
CA PHE A 28 8.77 7.01 -6.35
C PHE A 28 8.05 6.63 -5.04
N LEU A 29 7.20 5.60 -5.07
CA LEU A 29 6.50 5.01 -3.95
C LEU A 29 7.07 3.65 -3.61
N ASP A 30 7.29 3.43 -2.33
CA ASP A 30 7.63 2.15 -1.74
C ASP A 30 6.42 1.61 -0.96
N PHE A 31 6.20 0.31 -1.06
CA PHE A 31 5.06 -0.38 -0.46
C PHE A 31 5.56 -1.51 0.42
N GLU A 32 5.17 -1.49 1.69
CA GLU A 32 5.43 -2.55 2.66
C GLU A 32 4.11 -3.15 3.12
N ILE A 33 3.97 -4.47 3.04
CA ILE A 33 2.79 -5.21 3.45
C ILE A 33 3.17 -6.17 4.57
N VAL A 34 2.52 -6.05 5.72
CA VAL A 34 2.67 -6.95 6.86
C VAL A 34 1.33 -7.63 7.13
N GLU A 35 1.32 -8.96 7.08
CA GLU A 35 0.16 -9.77 7.39
C GLU A 35 0.27 -10.34 8.81
N GLN A 36 -0.75 -10.09 9.62
CA GLN A 36 -0.93 -10.65 10.94
C GLN A 36 -2.21 -11.49 10.98
N SER A 37 -2.39 -12.26 12.04
CA SER A 37 -3.50 -13.21 12.21
C SER A 37 -4.89 -12.58 12.03
N ASP A 38 -5.04 -11.30 12.36
CA ASP A 38 -6.29 -10.55 12.36
C ASP A 38 -6.20 -9.20 11.61
N GLU A 39 -5.09 -8.90 10.93
CA GLU A 39 -4.97 -7.70 10.13
C GLU A 39 -3.99 -7.83 8.96
N VAL A 40 -4.25 -7.06 7.91
CA VAL A 40 -3.28 -6.74 6.86
C VAL A 40 -2.94 -5.27 7.00
N ARG A 41 -1.66 -4.97 7.20
CA ARG A 41 -1.14 -3.61 7.27
C ARG A 41 -0.40 -3.27 5.98
N LEU A 42 -0.78 -2.16 5.36
CA LEU A 42 -0.08 -1.58 4.21
C LEU A 42 0.56 -0.26 4.64
N THR A 43 1.87 -0.15 4.49
CA THR A 43 2.60 1.10 4.63
C THR A 43 3.03 1.55 3.23
N VAL A 44 2.69 2.80 2.90
CA VAL A 44 3.14 3.46 1.66
C VAL A 44 4.06 4.60 2.04
N THR A 45 5.30 4.55 1.58
CA THR A 45 6.30 5.61 1.72
C THR A 45 6.58 6.22 0.36
N SER A 46 6.85 7.52 0.32
CA SER A 46 7.32 8.17 -0.90
C SER A 46 8.69 8.75 -0.67
N HIS A 47 9.49 8.79 -1.73
CA HIS A 47 10.65 9.67 -1.76
C HIS A 47 10.24 11.14 -1.52
N PRO A 48 11.17 12.01 -1.05
CA PRO A 48 10.86 13.42 -0.75
C PRO A 48 10.22 14.18 -1.92
N THR A 49 10.58 13.81 -3.16
CA THR A 49 10.03 14.36 -4.41
C THR A 49 8.62 13.86 -4.74
N GLY A 50 8.12 12.79 -4.09
CA GLY A 50 6.83 12.15 -4.36
C GLY A 50 5.76 12.34 -3.27
N GLN A 51 6.06 13.07 -2.18
CA GLN A 51 5.12 13.23 -1.06
C GLN A 51 3.81 13.92 -1.45
N ALA A 52 3.86 14.84 -2.42
CA ALA A 52 2.65 15.50 -2.92
C ALA A 52 1.72 14.52 -3.66
N ALA A 53 2.28 13.51 -4.35
CA ALA A 53 1.52 12.53 -5.12
C ALA A 53 0.79 11.50 -4.24
N LEU A 54 1.33 11.18 -3.05
CA LEU A 54 0.68 10.27 -2.09
C LEU A 54 -0.76 10.69 -1.73
N ARG A 55 -1.03 12.00 -1.70
CA ARG A 55 -2.34 12.56 -1.38
C ARG A 55 -3.37 12.41 -2.51
N PHE A 56 -2.95 12.21 -3.74
CA PHE A 56 -3.86 12.12 -4.90
C PHE A 56 -4.26 10.68 -5.23
N ILE A 57 -3.40 9.71 -4.90
CA ILE A 57 -3.61 8.30 -5.28
C ILE A 57 -4.44 7.55 -4.24
N PHE A 58 -4.31 7.89 -2.95
CA PHE A 58 -4.88 7.11 -1.85
C PHE A 58 -5.86 7.88 -0.94
N THR A 59 -6.53 8.92 -1.45
CA THR A 59 -7.69 9.55 -0.79
C THR A 59 -8.97 8.75 -0.95
#